data_AF-A0A9P7Z8V6-F1
#
_entry.id   AF-A0A9P7Z8V6-F1
#
_cell.length_a   1.000
_cell.length_b   1.000
_cell.length_c   1.000
_cell.angle_alpha   90.00
_cell.angle_beta   90.00
_cell.angle_gamma   90.00
#
_symmetry.space_group_name_H-M   'P 1'
#
loop_
_entity.id
_entity.type
_entity.pdbx_description
1 polymer ?
#
loop_
_entity_poly.entity_id
_entity_poly.type
_entity_poly.pdbx_seq_one_letter_code
_entity_poly.pdbx_strand_id
1 'polypeptide(L)'
;MKVIYCTPRSFSREIIMDSLNECIDLKQKYRHLLCGFDLVGHEEMGNELRHFVPEILAFRKKCDALSLDIPFLFHCGETLEHGDKVDGNLFDAILLKSKRIGHGYVLARHPLLMEVFREKNTAVESCPISTLLTTDCDKSLRSICYILYNS
;
A
#
# COMPACT_ATOMS: atom_id res chain seq x y z
N MET A 1 14.33 15.30 -1.79
CA MET A 1 13.85 14.18 -2.62
C MET A 1 14.01 12.87 -1.83
N LYS A 2 13.04 11.97 -1.92
CA LYS A 2 13.04 10.63 -1.29
C LYS A 2 12.53 9.62 -2.33
N VAL A 3 12.85 8.34 -2.16
CA VAL A 3 12.51 7.27 -3.11
C VAL A 3 11.75 6.16 -2.39
N ILE A 4 10.70 5.66 -3.01
CA ILE A 4 9.99 4.43 -2.62
C ILE A 4 10.47 3.35 -3.58
N TYR A 5 10.88 2.19 -3.05
CA TYR A 5 11.23 1.05 -3.89
C TYR A 5 9.95 0.31 -4.27
N CYS A 6 9.64 0.25 -5.56
CA CYS A 6 8.41 -0.34 -6.06
C CYS A 6 8.71 -1.64 -6.82
N THR A 7 7.94 -2.68 -6.56
CA THR A 7 8.04 -3.96 -7.28
C THR A 7 6.69 -4.33 -7.91
N PRO A 8 6.64 -4.76 -9.18
CA PRO A 8 5.41 -5.23 -9.81
C PRO A 8 4.80 -6.43 -9.09
N ARG A 9 3.51 -6.37 -8.74
CA ARG A 9 2.78 -7.47 -8.08
C ARG A 9 2.48 -8.66 -8.99
N SER A 10 2.77 -8.57 -10.29
CA SER A 10 2.69 -9.67 -11.24
C SER A 10 3.87 -10.63 -11.17
N PHE A 11 4.91 -10.30 -10.40
CA PHE A 11 6.10 -11.12 -10.26
C PHE A 11 5.90 -12.34 -9.35
N SER A 12 6.75 -13.35 -9.54
CA SER A 12 6.75 -14.55 -8.70
C SER A 12 7.26 -14.24 -7.30
N ARG A 13 6.95 -15.12 -6.34
CA ARG A 13 7.36 -14.98 -4.94
C ARG A 13 8.87 -14.89 -4.77
N GLU A 14 9.62 -15.64 -5.58
CA GLU A 14 11.08 -15.65 -5.57
C GLU A 14 11.61 -14.27 -5.95
N ILE A 15 11.08 -13.68 -7.03
CA ILE A 15 11.47 -12.34 -7.49
C ILE A 15 11.07 -11.28 -6.45
N ILE A 16 9.88 -11.37 -5.84
CA ILE A 16 9.49 -10.45 -4.76
C ILE A 16 10.44 -10.55 -3.56
N MET A 17 10.82 -11.76 -3.16
CA MET A 17 11.78 -11.96 -2.07
C MET A 17 13.14 -11.33 -2.40
N ASP A 18 13.61 -11.49 -3.64
CA ASP A 18 14.87 -10.88 -4.10
C ASP A 18 14.79 -9.35 -4.11
N SER A 19 13.70 -8.78 -4.62
CA SER A 19 13.43 -7.34 -4.57
C SER A 19 13.37 -6.78 -3.15
N LEU A 20 12.78 -7.53 -2.21
CA LEU A 20 12.74 -7.16 -0.80
C LEU A 20 14.15 -7.17 -0.17
N ASN A 21 14.99 -8.14 -0.52
CA ASN A 21 16.39 -8.16 -0.08
C ASN A 21 17.19 -7.00 -0.68
N GLU A 22 17.02 -6.71 -1.96
CA GLU A 22 17.65 -5.57 -2.62
C GLU A 22 17.23 -4.24 -1.96
N CYS A 23 15.95 -4.10 -1.60
CA CYS A 23 15.44 -2.94 -0.87
C CYS A 23 16.18 -2.73 0.47
N ILE A 24 16.46 -3.82 1.21
CA ILE A 24 17.25 -3.76 2.45
C ILE A 24 18.68 -3.27 2.16
N ASP A 25 19.34 -3.83 1.15
CA ASP A 25 20.70 -3.47 0.79
C ASP A 25 20.80 -2.01 0.35
N LEU A 26 19.85 -1.55 -0.46
CA LEU A 26 19.73 -0.15 -0.88
C LEU A 26 19.42 0.77 0.30
N LYS A 27 18.60 0.35 1.27
CA LYS A 27 18.35 1.12 2.49
C LYS A 27 19.63 1.29 3.29
N GLN A 28 20.45 0.24 3.42
CA GLN A 28 21.72 0.32 4.14
C GLN A 28 22.70 1.28 3.45
N LYS A 29 22.79 1.23 2.12
CA LYS A 29 23.68 2.10 1.32
C LYS A 29 23.20 3.55 1.24
N TYR A 30 21.90 3.75 1.12
CA TYR A 30 21.27 5.07 0.89
C TYR A 30 20.19 5.37 1.94
N ARG A 31 20.52 5.27 3.23
CA ARG A 31 19.57 5.39 4.36
C ARG A 31 18.66 6.61 4.29
N HIS A 32 19.20 7.74 3.82
CA HIS A 32 18.50 9.01 3.73
C HIS A 32 17.67 9.16 2.44
N LEU A 33 17.87 8.34 1.42
CA LEU A 33 17.13 8.43 0.16
C LEU A 33 15.91 7.51 0.17
N LEU A 34 16.09 6.26 0.63
CA LEU A 34 15.02 5.26 0.60
C LEU A 34 14.04 5.44 1.77
N CYS A 35 12.76 5.61 1.48
CA CYS A 35 11.74 5.92 2.48
C CYS A 35 10.66 4.84 2.65
N GLY A 36 10.71 3.77 1.86
CA GLY A 36 9.83 2.60 2.04
C GLY A 36 9.76 1.69 0.82
N PHE A 37 8.85 0.73 0.88
CA PHE A 37 8.61 -0.28 -0.14
C PHE A 37 7.13 -0.33 -0.53
N ASP A 38 6.85 -0.65 -1.80
CA ASP A 38 5.51 -0.73 -2.35
C ASP A 38 5.37 -1.82 -3.44
N LEU A 39 4.16 -2.37 -3.56
CA LEU A 39 3.76 -3.33 -4.57
C LEU A 39 2.81 -2.67 -5.57
N VAL A 40 3.32 -2.44 -6.79
CA VAL A 40 2.63 -1.68 -7.85
C VAL A 40 2.10 -2.58 -8.96
N GLY A 41 1.20 -2.05 -9.80
CA GLY A 41 0.61 -2.74 -10.94
C GLY A 41 -0.87 -3.05 -10.75
N HIS A 42 -1.54 -3.47 -11.83
CA HIS A 42 -2.98 -3.70 -11.84
C HIS A 42 -3.43 -4.65 -10.74
N GLU A 43 -4.29 -4.15 -9.84
CA GLU A 43 -4.71 -4.87 -8.64
C GLU A 43 -5.63 -6.05 -8.95
N GLU A 44 -6.50 -5.92 -9.96
CA GLU A 44 -7.44 -6.98 -10.37
C GLU A 44 -6.76 -8.15 -11.11
N MET A 45 -5.78 -7.83 -11.97
CA MET A 45 -5.08 -8.83 -12.79
C MET A 45 -3.81 -9.38 -12.12
N GLY A 46 -3.34 -8.73 -11.06
CA GLY A 46 -2.13 -9.08 -10.32
C GLY A 46 -2.40 -9.96 -9.09
N ASN A 47 -1.35 -10.19 -8.30
CA ASN A 47 -1.47 -10.92 -7.04
C ASN A 47 -1.92 -10.00 -5.90
N GLU A 48 -2.79 -10.51 -5.03
CA GLU A 48 -3.21 -9.88 -3.77
C GLU A 48 -2.03 -9.77 -2.78
N LEU A 49 -2.11 -8.84 -1.83
CA LEU A 49 -1.09 -8.67 -0.79
C LEU A 49 -0.92 -9.95 0.05
N ARG A 50 -2.02 -10.66 0.34
CA ARG A 50 -1.97 -11.95 1.07
C ARG A 50 -1.11 -13.00 0.40
N HIS A 51 -0.95 -12.94 -0.93
CA HIS A 51 -0.10 -13.87 -1.65
C HIS A 51 1.34 -13.76 -1.17
N PHE A 52 1.81 -12.56 -0.83
CA PHE A 52 3.20 -12.31 -0.45
C PHE A 52 3.42 -12.18 1.07
N VAL A 53 2.46 -12.59 1.89
CA VAL A 53 2.56 -12.46 3.36
C VAL A 53 3.81 -13.14 3.94
N PRO A 54 4.18 -14.38 3.56
CA PRO A 54 5.39 -15.01 4.08
C PRO A 54 6.66 -14.17 3.81
N GLU A 55 6.78 -13.63 2.60
CA GLU A 55 7.91 -12.85 2.12
C GLU A 55 7.95 -11.49 2.82
N ILE A 56 6.81 -10.81 2.94
CA ILE A 56 6.65 -9.53 3.64
C ILE A 56 7.00 -9.66 5.14
N LEU A 57 6.54 -10.74 5.80
CA LEU A 57 6.86 -10.98 7.20
C LEU A 57 8.35 -11.33 7.40
N ALA A 58 8.95 -12.09 6.49
CA ALA A 58 10.38 -12.36 6.52
C ALA A 58 11.20 -11.07 6.35
N PHE A 59 10.81 -10.20 5.42
CA PHE A 59 11.43 -8.88 5.24
C PHE A 59 11.36 -8.03 6.50
N ARG A 60 10.20 -7.99 7.19
CA ARG A 60 10.07 -7.25 8.46
C ARG A 60 11.03 -7.75 9.52
N LYS A 61 11.08 -9.07 9.71
CA LYS A 61 12.02 -9.68 10.67
C LYS A 61 13.47 -9.29 10.37
N LYS A 62 13.86 -9.25 9.08
CA LYS A 62 15.19 -8.80 8.67
C LYS A 62 15.41 -7.32 8.95
N CYS A 63 14.43 -6.46 8.66
CA CYS A 63 14.50 -5.03 8.96
C CYS A 63 14.66 -4.78 10.47
N ASP A 64 13.87 -5.46 11.29
CA ASP A 64 13.94 -5.37 12.76
C ASP A 64 15.32 -5.81 13.28
N ALA A 65 15.84 -6.94 12.79
CA ALA A 65 17.16 -7.45 13.17
C ALA A 65 18.30 -6.49 12.79
N LEU A 66 18.15 -5.75 11.69
CA LEU A 66 19.13 -4.77 11.20
C LEU A 66 18.87 -3.35 11.71
N SER A 67 17.85 -3.15 12.56
CA SER A 67 17.40 -1.82 13.02
C SER A 67 17.17 -0.85 11.85
N LEU A 68 16.50 -1.34 10.80
CA LEU A 68 16.10 -0.58 9.62
C LEU A 68 14.61 -0.25 9.69
N ASP A 69 14.27 1.04 9.61
CA ASP A 69 12.90 1.47 9.39
C ASP A 69 12.62 1.58 7.88
N ILE A 70 11.90 0.60 7.35
CA ILE A 70 11.40 0.57 5.96
C ILE A 70 9.88 0.33 6.00
N PRO A 71 9.06 1.40 6.01
CA PRO A 71 7.61 1.26 6.05
C PRO A 71 7.08 0.76 4.70
N PHE A 72 5.92 0.10 4.75
CA PHE A 72 5.16 -0.27 3.56
C PHE A 72 4.17 0.82 3.17
N LEU A 73 4.06 1.06 1.86
CA LEU A 73 3.22 2.08 1.24
C LEU A 73 2.34 1.48 0.16
N PHE A 74 1.57 0.46 0.50
CA PHE A 74 0.92 -0.37 -0.50
C PHE A 74 -0.13 0.41 -1.30
N HIS A 75 -0.14 0.20 -2.61
CA HIS A 75 -1.30 0.49 -3.44
C HIS A 75 -2.41 -0.52 -3.14
N CYS A 76 -3.57 -0.02 -2.70
CA CYS A 76 -4.75 -0.85 -2.51
C CYS A 76 -6.06 -0.04 -2.59
N GLY A 77 -7.10 -0.67 -3.12
CA GLY A 77 -8.41 -0.05 -3.26
C GLY A 77 -8.51 0.87 -4.47
N GLU A 78 -7.79 0.57 -5.56
CA GLU A 78 -7.94 1.26 -6.86
C GLU A 78 -9.10 0.67 -7.69
N THR A 79 -10.24 0.39 -7.05
CA THR A 79 -11.47 -0.02 -7.73
C THR A 79 -12.68 0.69 -7.14
N LEU A 80 -13.76 0.74 -7.92
CA LEU A 80 -15.08 1.20 -7.51
C LEU A 80 -16.04 0.03 -7.21
N GLU A 81 -15.63 -1.20 -7.53
CA GLU A 81 -16.38 -2.40 -7.17
C GLU A 81 -16.16 -2.75 -5.68
N HIS A 82 -17.07 -3.53 -5.09
CA HIS A 82 -17.05 -3.89 -3.67
C HIS A 82 -17.40 -5.36 -3.51
N GLY A 83 -16.78 -6.03 -2.53
CA GLY A 83 -16.97 -7.44 -2.20
C GLY A 83 -16.03 -8.39 -2.93
N ASP A 84 -14.95 -7.88 -3.53
CA ASP A 84 -14.01 -8.67 -4.33
C ASP A 84 -12.60 -8.77 -3.70
N LYS A 85 -11.64 -9.23 -4.49
CA LYS A 85 -10.23 -9.39 -4.08
C LYS A 85 -9.57 -8.08 -3.66
N VAL A 86 -10.04 -6.95 -4.20
CA VAL A 86 -9.44 -5.63 -4.00
C VAL A 86 -9.74 -5.11 -2.59
N ASP A 87 -10.94 -5.37 -2.07
CA ASP A 87 -11.30 -5.07 -0.68
C ASP A 87 -10.39 -5.81 0.30
N GLY A 88 -10.05 -7.06 -0.02
CA GLY A 88 -9.13 -7.90 0.75
C GLY A 88 -7.77 -7.22 1.00
N ASN A 89 -7.26 -6.49 0.01
CA ASN A 89 -5.97 -5.80 0.13
C ASN A 89 -6.02 -4.62 1.11
N LEU A 90 -7.18 -3.98 1.36
CA LEU A 90 -7.30 -2.97 2.42
C LEU A 90 -7.10 -3.59 3.80
N PHE A 91 -7.75 -4.73 4.08
CA PHE A 91 -7.58 -5.45 5.34
C PHE A 91 -6.13 -5.92 5.50
N ASP A 92 -5.57 -6.51 4.45
CA ASP A 92 -4.20 -7.01 4.46
C ASP A 92 -3.21 -5.86 4.67
N ALA A 93 -3.40 -4.68 4.08
CA ALA A 93 -2.56 -3.51 4.30
C ALA A 93 -2.59 -3.02 5.76
N ILE A 94 -3.75 -3.04 6.43
CA ILE A 94 -3.86 -2.73 7.86
C ILE A 94 -3.08 -3.76 8.70
N LEU A 95 -3.29 -5.05 8.45
CA LEU A 95 -2.67 -6.14 9.19
C LEU A 95 -1.15 -6.13 9.01
N LEU A 96 -0.71 -5.83 7.79
CA LEU A 96 0.67 -5.58 7.44
C LEU A 96 1.14 -4.19 7.86
N LYS A 97 0.43 -3.48 8.74
CA LYS A 97 0.79 -2.17 9.31
C LYS A 97 1.38 -1.21 8.28
N SER A 98 0.72 -1.08 7.12
CA SER A 98 1.13 -0.12 6.12
C SER A 98 0.99 1.30 6.68
N LYS A 99 1.99 2.14 6.43
CA LYS A 99 2.04 3.51 6.96
C LYS A 99 1.18 4.46 6.14
N ARG A 100 1.06 4.19 4.84
CA ARG A 100 0.26 4.93 3.88
C ARG A 100 -0.36 3.96 2.89
N ILE A 101 -1.56 4.24 2.40
CA ILE A 101 -2.17 3.49 1.30
C ILE A 101 -2.37 4.39 0.09
N GLY A 102 -2.00 3.90 -1.09
CA GLY A 102 -2.26 4.59 -2.36
C GLY A 102 -3.71 4.34 -2.83
N HIS A 103 -4.38 5.38 -3.33
CA HIS A 103 -5.76 5.39 -3.81
C HIS A 103 -6.83 5.27 -2.71
N GLY A 104 -7.05 4.06 -2.17
CA GLY A 104 -8.02 3.82 -1.11
C GLY A 104 -9.46 4.22 -1.43
N TYR A 105 -9.91 4.16 -2.69
CA TYR A 105 -11.24 4.67 -3.08
C TYR A 105 -12.39 3.86 -2.49
N VAL A 106 -12.24 2.54 -2.46
CA VAL A 106 -13.24 1.66 -1.88
C VAL A 106 -13.36 1.83 -0.36
N LEU A 107 -12.35 2.41 0.32
CA LEU A 107 -12.38 2.65 1.77
C LEU A 107 -13.61 3.46 2.21
N ALA A 108 -14.10 4.39 1.39
CA ALA A 108 -15.32 5.16 1.66
C ALA A 108 -16.58 4.29 1.81
N ARG A 109 -16.56 3.05 1.32
CA ARG A 109 -17.63 2.05 1.46
C ARG A 109 -17.46 1.14 2.69
N HIS A 110 -16.36 1.28 3.44
CA HIS A 110 -16.08 0.51 4.66
C HIS A 110 -15.88 1.44 5.87
N PRO A 111 -16.96 1.98 6.48
CA PRO A 111 -16.87 2.91 7.61
C PRO A 111 -16.04 2.40 8.79
N LEU A 112 -16.15 1.10 9.10
CA LEU A 112 -15.35 0.48 10.17
C LEU A 112 -13.86 0.43 9.84
N LEU A 113 -13.49 0.16 8.58
CA LEU A 113 -12.09 0.23 8.17
C LEU A 113 -11.57 1.66 8.25
N MET A 114 -12.37 2.65 7.86
CA MET A 114 -12.00 4.06 7.99
C MET A 114 -11.65 4.44 9.44
N GLU A 115 -12.43 3.96 10.40
CA GLU A 115 -12.14 4.16 11.83
C GLU A 115 -10.80 3.51 12.22
N VAL A 116 -10.57 2.27 11.81
CA VAL A 116 -9.30 1.57 12.09
C VAL A 116 -8.10 2.27 11.45
N PHE A 117 -8.23 2.76 10.22
CA PHE A 117 -7.20 3.54 9.54
C PHE A 117 -6.88 4.84 10.30
N ARG A 118 -7.91 5.53 10.80
CA ARG A 118 -7.77 6.73 11.62
C ARG A 118 -7.07 6.43 12.95
N GLU A 119 -7.51 5.41 13.67
CA GLU A 119 -6.90 4.99 14.95
C GLU A 119 -5.44 4.59 14.79
N LYS A 120 -5.09 3.96 13.67
CA LYS A 120 -3.72 3.52 13.36
C LYS A 120 -2.85 4.62 12.74
N ASN A 121 -3.39 5.83 12.52
CA ASN A 121 -2.71 6.93 11.83
C ASN A 121 -2.14 6.53 10.45
N THR A 122 -2.87 5.68 9.71
CA THR A 122 -2.51 5.31 8.33
C THR A 122 -3.08 6.34 7.37
N ALA A 123 -2.21 7.05 6.65
CA ALA A 123 -2.65 8.09 5.71
C ALA A 123 -3.11 7.48 4.36
N VAL A 124 -4.09 8.10 3.71
CA VAL A 124 -4.57 7.71 2.38
C VAL A 124 -4.06 8.73 1.36
N GLU A 125 -3.30 8.27 0.38
CA GLU A 125 -2.80 9.10 -0.72
C GLU A 125 -3.80 9.08 -1.87
N SER A 126 -4.56 10.18 -2.00
CA SER A 126 -5.53 10.35 -3.08
C SER A 126 -4.91 11.07 -4.28
N CYS A 127 -5.06 10.49 -5.48
CA CYS A 127 -4.60 11.05 -6.75
C CYS A 127 -5.80 11.41 -7.63
N PRO A 128 -6.47 12.56 -7.38
CA PRO A 128 -7.78 12.87 -7.97
C PRO A 128 -7.77 12.99 -9.51
N ILE A 129 -6.65 13.44 -10.10
CA ILE A 129 -6.51 13.55 -11.57
C ILE A 129 -6.30 12.17 -12.21
N SER A 130 -5.50 11.30 -11.58
CA SER A 130 -5.31 9.93 -12.07
C SER A 130 -6.63 9.18 -12.08
N THR A 131 -7.42 9.35 -11.03
CA THR A 131 -8.73 8.70 -10.87
C THR A 131 -9.76 9.19 -11.87
N LEU A 132 -9.78 10.48 -12.19
CA LEU A 132 -10.63 10.97 -13.27
C LEU A 132 -10.33 10.29 -14.63
N LEU A 133 -9.09 9.84 -14.82
CA LEU A 133 -8.64 9.17 -16.05
C LEU A 133 -8.77 7.65 -15.99
N THR A 134 -8.72 7.03 -14.80
CA THR A 134 -8.74 5.56 -14.62
C THR A 134 -10.07 5.00 -14.11
N THR A 135 -10.97 5.83 -13.57
CA THR A 135 -12.22 5.40 -12.95
C THR A 135 -13.36 6.39 -13.24
N ASP A 136 -14.52 5.88 -13.68
CA ASP A 136 -15.73 6.67 -13.89
C ASP A 136 -16.16 7.34 -12.57
N CYS A 137 -16.16 8.66 -12.55
CA CYS A 137 -16.25 9.51 -11.36
C CYS A 137 -17.58 9.31 -10.58
N ASP A 138 -17.54 8.63 -9.44
CA ASP A 138 -18.65 8.55 -8.48
C ASP A 138 -18.36 9.32 -7.18
N LYS A 139 -19.43 9.70 -6.47
CA LYS A 139 -19.52 10.59 -5.29
C LYS A 139 -18.62 10.23 -4.11
N SER A 140 -17.94 9.08 -4.12
CA SER A 140 -17.02 8.58 -3.09
C SER A 140 -15.79 9.46 -2.86
N LEU A 141 -15.29 10.14 -3.91
CA LEU A 141 -14.14 11.04 -3.83
C LEU A 141 -14.37 12.24 -2.89
N ARG A 142 -15.61 12.75 -2.79
CA ARG A 142 -15.92 13.86 -1.87
C ARG A 142 -15.69 13.48 -0.41
N SER A 143 -16.01 12.24 -0.04
CA SER A 143 -15.85 11.74 1.34
C SER A 143 -14.36 11.55 1.70
N ILE A 144 -13.53 11.13 0.75
CA ILE A 144 -12.08 10.96 0.95
C ILE A 144 -11.39 12.32 1.06
N CYS A 145 -11.69 13.26 0.15
CA CYS A 145 -11.15 14.62 0.24
C CYS A 145 -11.60 15.35 1.51
N TYR A 146 -12.85 15.22 1.96
CA TYR A 146 -13.32 15.91 3.16
C TYR A 146 -12.56 15.50 4.44
N ILE A 147 -12.06 14.26 4.50
CA ILE A 147 -11.34 13.74 5.67
C ILE A 147 -9.85 14.15 5.64
N LEU A 148 -9.21 14.17 4.48
CA LEU A 148 -7.81 14.60 4.34
C LEU A 148 -7.58 16.07 4.70
N TYR A 149 -8.61 16.91 4.59
CA TYR A 149 -8.54 18.35 4.87
C TYR A 149 -9.08 18.75 6.26
N ASN A 150 -9.66 17.83 7.05
CA ASN A 150 -10.16 18.08 8.40
C ASN A 150 -9.46 17.23 9.49
N SER A 151 -8.27 16.70 9.19
CA SER A 151 -7.39 16.00 10.14
C SER A 151 -6.14 16.81 10.47
#